data_AF-A0AAY5ESZ1-F1
#
_entry.id   AF-A0AAY5ESZ1-F1
#
_cell.length_a   1.000
_cell.length_b   1.000
_cell.length_c   1.000
_cell.angle_alpha   90.00
_cell.angle_beta   90.00
_cell.angle_gamma   90.00
#
_symmetry.space_group_name_H-M   'P 1'
#
loop_
_entity.id
_entity.type
_entity.pdbx_description
1 polymer ?
#
loop_
_entity_poly.entity_id
_entity_poly.type
_entity_poly.pdbx_seq_one_letter_code
_entity_poly.pdbx_strand_id
1 'polypeptide(L)'
;MFQKTSLTTIIVGVFIVYVLHTCWVMYGIVYTKPCEKPKGDSCITPYLAGKPRLQLSIYTSIRPNAEGGHSLIHKEEEFDVHTRFERLINVSLPKKTRRNGTLYAMVFVHQAGVMPWQDPRQVHLVTQLTTYMLPKPPEVSLIQGQDEHLQQERQSTGGDGEQVRPVSHWRSRLTLNIVAEDFLFDRDALPSDVHRYMRVFNSGKKMFYLPLLFIDELSNRVKDLMEINSSTAELPLTISYDTIALGKLRFWIHMQDAVYSLQQFGFTEKDADEIKGIFVDTNLYFLALTFFVAAFHVSGFLVCYQQKIYLMPVLFPVLWRCFSTIVIFLYLLDEQTSLLVLIPAGIGSLIEVWKVKKAFKIYVVWKGAVPQFLFGKSDESERRTEEYDSLAMKYLSYLLYPLCVGGAVYALVFVKYKSWYSWLINSLVNGMVDFFYFFFPLTCYITYIFIERLFCAYVIV
;
A
#
# COMPACT_ATOMS: atom_id res chain seq x y z
N MET A 1 40.80 25.93 -16.98
CA MET A 1 40.70 24.57 -16.38
C MET A 1 39.28 24.30 -15.85
N PHE A 2 38.26 24.47 -16.69
CA PHE A 2 36.89 24.04 -16.39
C PHE A 2 36.40 23.25 -17.60
N GLN A 3 36.78 21.98 -17.66
CA GLN A 3 36.15 21.04 -18.58
C GLN A 3 34.69 20.90 -18.15
N LYS A 4 33.80 21.10 -19.12
CA LYS A 4 32.34 20.90 -19.07
C LYS A 4 31.95 19.81 -18.06
N THR A 5 31.58 20.19 -16.84
CA THR A 5 30.83 19.30 -15.97
C THR A 5 29.51 19.04 -16.69
N SER A 6 29.35 17.81 -17.19
CA SER A 6 28.11 17.38 -17.83
C SER A 6 26.97 17.62 -16.84
N LEU A 7 25.85 18.20 -17.29
CA LEU A 7 24.63 18.39 -16.49
C LEU A 7 24.28 17.11 -15.68
N THR A 8 24.56 15.96 -16.28
CA THR A 8 24.46 14.62 -15.70
C THR A 8 25.25 14.46 -14.39
N THR A 9 26.49 14.95 -14.31
CA THR A 9 27.34 14.86 -13.11
C THR A 9 26.77 15.69 -11.96
N ILE A 10 26.18 16.85 -12.27
CA ILE A 10 25.51 17.70 -11.27
C ILE A 10 24.26 17.00 -10.74
N ILE A 11 23.42 16.46 -11.63
CA ILE A 11 22.20 15.73 -11.26
C ILE A 11 22.54 14.53 -10.37
N VAL A 12 23.56 13.74 -10.75
CA VAL A 12 24.01 12.59 -9.96
C VAL A 12 24.55 13.04 -8.59
N GLY A 13 25.31 14.13 -8.53
CA GLY A 13 25.80 14.69 -7.26
C GLY A 13 24.65 15.12 -6.33
N VAL A 14 23.66 15.85 -6.86
CA VAL A 14 22.46 16.26 -6.09
C VAL A 14 21.68 15.05 -5.60
N PHE A 15 21.52 14.03 -6.45
CA PHE A 15 20.84 12.78 -6.09
C PHE A 15 21.56 12.07 -4.93
N ILE A 16 22.89 11.96 -4.96
CA ILE A 16 23.67 11.34 -3.87
C ILE A 16 23.50 12.11 -2.56
N VAL A 17 23.59 13.45 -2.60
CA VAL A 17 23.39 14.29 -1.41
C VAL A 17 21.98 14.10 -0.84
N TYR A 18 20.96 14.04 -1.71
CA TYR A 18 19.59 13.77 -1.30
C TYR A 18 19.43 12.39 -0.64
N VAL A 19 20.05 11.35 -1.21
CA VAL A 19 20.03 9.99 -0.62
C VAL A 19 20.71 10.00 0.76
N LEU A 20 21.87 10.62 0.90
CA LEU A 20 22.58 10.72 2.18
C LEU A 20 21.77 11.51 3.23
N HIS A 21 21.15 12.62 2.83
CA HIS A 21 20.25 13.39 3.69
C HIS A 21 19.05 12.55 4.13
N THR A 22 18.47 11.78 3.21
CA THR A 22 17.33 10.89 3.51
C THR A 22 17.74 9.80 4.49
N CYS A 23 18.90 9.17 4.31
CA CYS A 23 19.45 8.20 5.26
C CYS A 23 19.70 8.81 6.64
N TRP A 24 20.20 10.05 6.70
CA TRP A 24 20.41 10.79 7.95
C TRP A 24 19.09 11.07 8.68
N VAL A 25 18.07 11.54 7.95
CA VAL A 25 16.73 11.78 8.51
C VAL A 25 16.11 10.48 9.02
N MET A 26 16.19 9.40 8.24
CA MET A 26 15.70 8.08 8.64
C MET A 26 16.40 7.56 9.90
N TYR A 27 17.72 7.77 10.00
CA TYR A 27 18.47 7.44 11.21
C TYR A 27 17.97 8.26 12.41
N GLY A 28 17.73 9.57 12.26
CA GLY A 28 17.20 10.43 13.34
C GLY A 28 15.78 10.11 13.79
N ILE A 29 14.96 9.45 12.95
CA ILE A 29 13.63 8.96 13.32
C ILE A 29 13.74 7.73 14.24
N VAL A 30 14.63 6.79 13.90
CA VAL A 30 14.79 5.55 14.67
C VAL A 30 15.65 5.75 15.91
N TYR A 31 16.69 6.57 15.82
CA TYR A 31 17.64 6.81 16.91
C TYR A 31 17.27 8.07 17.70
N THR A 32 16.98 7.89 18.99
CA THR A 32 16.83 8.98 19.96
C THR A 32 18.08 9.10 20.81
N LYS A 33 18.68 10.30 20.85
CA LYS A 33 19.81 10.56 21.74
C LYS A 33 19.34 10.52 23.20
N PRO A 34 19.96 9.71 24.08
CA PRO A 34 19.62 9.69 25.49
C PRO A 34 20.13 10.95 26.21
N CYS A 35 19.55 11.26 27.37
CA CYS A 35 19.97 12.40 28.19
C CYS A 35 21.45 12.26 28.63
N GLU A 36 22.28 13.27 28.35
CA GLU A 36 23.72 13.22 28.64
C GLU A 36 24.07 13.18 30.13
N LYS A 37 23.21 13.79 30.97
CA LYS A 37 23.44 13.95 32.42
C LYS A 37 22.30 13.33 33.21
N PRO A 38 22.27 12.00 33.46
CA PRO A 38 21.14 11.30 34.07
C PRO A 38 20.76 11.78 35.49
N LYS A 39 21.65 12.54 36.17
CA LYS A 39 21.39 13.14 37.50
C LYS A 39 21.06 14.64 37.44
N GLY A 40 21.03 15.24 36.24
CA GLY A 40 20.68 16.65 36.05
C GLY A 40 19.18 16.88 36.11
N ASP A 41 18.78 18.10 36.46
CA ASP A 41 17.37 18.51 36.54
C ASP A 41 16.69 18.64 35.15
N SER A 42 17.43 18.47 34.06
CA SER A 42 16.94 18.54 32.68
C SER A 42 16.46 17.21 32.10
N CYS A 43 16.67 16.08 32.78
CA CYS A 43 16.24 14.78 32.27
C CYS A 43 14.82 14.40 32.76
N ILE A 44 14.06 13.77 31.87
CA ILE A 44 12.74 13.22 32.16
C ILE A 44 12.88 11.70 32.33
N THR A 45 12.42 11.21 33.48
CA THR A 45 12.57 9.81 33.90
C THR A 45 11.29 9.00 33.66
N PRO A 46 11.39 7.70 33.34
CA PRO A 46 10.19 6.87 33.17
C PRO A 46 9.48 6.63 34.49
N TYR A 47 8.15 6.72 34.50
CA TYR A 47 7.33 6.27 35.64
C TYR A 47 7.42 4.75 35.85
N LEU A 48 7.61 3.98 34.76
CA LEU A 48 7.71 2.52 34.78
C LEU A 48 8.97 2.01 35.50
N ALA A 49 10.04 2.80 35.55
CA ALA A 49 11.27 2.46 36.27
C ALA A 49 11.01 2.18 37.77
N GLY A 50 9.94 2.77 38.33
CA GLY A 50 9.51 2.54 39.71
C GLY A 50 8.69 1.26 39.94
N LYS A 51 8.48 0.43 38.90
CA LYS A 51 7.61 -0.76 38.90
C LYS A 51 6.27 -0.55 39.62
N PRO A 52 5.48 0.46 39.21
CA PRO A 52 4.18 0.73 39.82
C PRO A 52 3.20 -0.41 39.51
N ARG A 53 2.26 -0.68 40.43
CA ARG A 53 1.14 -1.59 40.16
C ARG A 53 0.13 -0.88 39.27
N LEU A 54 0.05 -1.31 38.01
CA LEU A 54 -0.82 -0.73 36.99
C LEU A 54 -2.02 -1.64 36.71
N GLN A 55 -3.06 -1.03 36.17
CA GLN A 55 -4.30 -1.66 35.75
C GLN A 55 -4.66 -1.13 34.36
N LEU A 56 -5.07 -2.04 33.47
CA LEU A 56 -5.54 -1.72 32.13
C LEU A 56 -7.06 -1.89 32.08
N SER A 57 -7.77 -0.83 31.71
CA SER A 57 -9.22 -0.84 31.57
C SER A 57 -9.63 -0.33 30.19
N ILE A 58 -10.48 -1.09 29.49
CA ILE A 58 -10.97 -0.76 28.16
C ILE A 58 -12.48 -0.60 28.21
N TYR A 59 -12.94 0.58 27.79
CA TYR A 59 -14.35 0.94 27.73
C TYR A 59 -14.76 1.20 26.28
N THR A 60 -16.03 0.99 25.97
CA THR A 60 -16.64 1.50 24.73
C THR A 60 -17.53 2.69 25.02
N SER A 61 -17.58 3.62 24.08
CA SER A 61 -18.50 4.74 24.11
C SER A 61 -18.96 5.14 22.70
N ILE A 62 -20.15 5.73 22.62
CA ILE A 62 -20.69 6.31 21.39
C ILE A 62 -20.06 7.68 21.13
N ARG A 63 -19.54 8.34 22.17
CA ARG A 63 -18.87 9.63 22.07
C ARG A 63 -17.37 9.46 22.32
N PRO A 64 -16.51 10.28 21.69
CA PRO A 64 -15.08 10.27 21.96
C PRO A 64 -14.73 10.89 23.32
N ASN A 65 -15.69 11.52 24.01
CA ASN A 65 -15.46 12.19 25.29
C ASN A 65 -15.63 11.25 26.48
N ALA A 66 -14.87 11.51 27.55
CA ALA A 66 -14.99 10.80 28.82
C ALA A 66 -16.32 11.05 29.58
N GLU A 67 -17.24 11.83 29.01
CA GLU A 67 -18.52 12.17 29.61
C GLU A 67 -19.61 11.14 29.29
N GLY A 68 -19.75 10.15 30.17
CA GLY A 68 -20.92 9.27 30.28
C GLY A 68 -21.13 8.26 29.14
N GLY A 69 -21.85 7.18 29.46
CA GLY A 69 -22.22 6.13 28.50
C GLY A 69 -21.11 5.12 28.20
N HIS A 70 -20.16 4.95 29.12
CA HIS A 70 -19.06 3.99 28.99
C HIS A 70 -19.51 2.58 29.39
N SER A 71 -19.38 1.62 28.47
CA SER A 71 -19.51 0.20 28.78
C SER A 71 -18.13 -0.41 28.98
N LEU A 72 -17.86 -0.95 30.18
CA LEU A 72 -16.63 -1.70 30.42
C LEU A 72 -16.65 -2.97 29.59
N ILE A 73 -15.58 -3.19 28.83
CA ILE A 73 -15.43 -4.38 27.98
C ILE A 73 -14.41 -5.33 28.58
N HIS A 74 -13.25 -4.80 28.95
CA HIS A 74 -12.15 -5.62 29.45
C HIS A 74 -11.38 -4.85 30.52
N LYS A 75 -11.02 -5.56 31.59
CA LYS A 75 -10.30 -5.03 32.74
C LYS A 75 -9.27 -6.08 33.15
N GLU A 76 -8.00 -5.71 33.09
CA GLU A 76 -6.89 -6.53 33.56
C GLU A 76 -6.45 -5.98 34.92
N GLU A 77 -6.65 -6.76 35.99
CA GLU A 77 -6.45 -6.27 37.36
C GLU A 77 -4.99 -6.19 37.78
N GLU A 78 -4.17 -7.12 37.31
CA GLU A 78 -2.73 -7.14 37.53
C GLU A 78 -2.02 -7.05 36.17
N PHE A 79 -1.86 -5.82 35.70
CA PHE A 79 -1.26 -5.56 34.39
C PHE A 79 0.27 -5.50 34.51
N ASP A 80 0.93 -6.59 34.12
CA ASP A 80 2.39 -6.60 33.91
C ASP A 80 2.73 -6.13 32.50
N VAL A 81 3.40 -4.97 32.44
CA VAL A 81 3.80 -4.30 31.21
C VAL A 81 4.68 -5.19 30.33
N HIS A 82 5.48 -6.09 30.88
CA HIS A 82 6.39 -6.92 30.08
C HIS A 82 5.74 -8.19 29.51
N THR A 83 4.53 -8.53 29.97
CA THR A 83 3.84 -9.77 29.55
C THR A 83 2.89 -9.49 28.40
N ARG A 84 3.16 -10.11 27.24
CA ARG A 84 2.24 -10.08 26.11
C ARG A 84 0.99 -10.91 26.39
N PHE A 85 -0.17 -10.44 25.93
CA PHE A 85 -1.40 -11.23 25.99
C PHE A 85 -2.31 -10.96 24.80
N GLU A 86 -3.17 -11.95 24.53
CA GLU A 86 -4.23 -11.85 23.55
C GLU A 86 -5.54 -12.36 24.18
N ARG A 87 -6.62 -11.60 24.00
CA ARG A 87 -7.94 -11.91 24.57
C ARG A 87 -9.01 -11.69 23.50
N LEU A 88 -9.80 -12.74 23.25
CA LEU A 88 -10.98 -12.67 22.41
C LEU A 88 -12.21 -12.43 23.28
N ILE A 89 -12.99 -11.42 22.96
CA ILE A 89 -14.16 -10.98 23.72
C ILE A 89 -15.30 -10.59 22.80
N ASN A 90 -16.54 -10.79 23.21
CA ASN A 90 -17.71 -10.37 22.45
C ASN A 90 -18.19 -9.01 22.96
N VAL A 91 -18.24 -8.01 22.08
CA VAL A 91 -18.63 -6.64 22.40
C VAL A 91 -20.07 -6.42 21.96
N SER A 92 -20.92 -5.99 22.89
CA SER A 92 -22.30 -5.62 22.59
C SER A 92 -22.39 -4.27 21.86
N LEU A 93 -23.15 -4.23 20.77
CA LEU A 93 -23.27 -3.05 19.91
C LEU A 93 -24.51 -2.21 20.27
N PRO A 94 -24.31 -0.91 20.59
CA PRO A 94 -25.42 0.02 20.78
C PRO A 94 -26.33 0.11 19.54
N LYS A 95 -27.62 0.37 19.75
CA LYS A 95 -28.60 0.57 18.66
C LYS A 95 -28.18 1.66 17.66
N LYS A 96 -27.46 2.68 18.13
CA LYS A 96 -26.93 3.75 17.27
C LYS A 96 -25.84 3.24 16.32
N THR A 97 -24.91 2.43 16.82
CA THR A 97 -23.84 1.83 16.02
C THR A 97 -24.40 0.89 14.95
N ARG A 98 -25.41 0.08 15.30
CA ARG A 98 -26.14 -0.79 14.35
C ARG A 98 -26.90 -0.03 13.25
N ARG A 99 -27.18 1.26 13.47
CA ARG A 99 -27.79 2.16 12.48
C ARG A 99 -26.72 3.08 11.89
N ASN A 100 -25.61 2.49 11.44
CA ASN A 100 -24.52 3.18 10.78
C ASN A 100 -23.85 4.28 11.63
N GLY A 101 -23.77 4.07 12.95
CA GLY A 101 -23.12 4.99 13.88
C GLY A 101 -21.69 4.55 14.21
N THR A 102 -20.86 5.49 14.67
CA THR A 102 -19.50 5.17 15.13
C THR A 102 -19.49 4.61 16.55
N LEU A 103 -18.53 3.72 16.82
CA LEU A 103 -18.21 3.26 18.17
C LEU A 103 -16.74 3.52 18.47
N TYR A 104 -16.46 4.07 19.65
CA TYR A 104 -15.12 4.38 20.13
C TYR A 104 -14.71 3.40 21.23
N ALA A 105 -13.45 2.99 21.24
CA ALA A 105 -12.80 2.33 22.35
C ALA A 105 -11.92 3.34 23.11
N MET A 106 -12.08 3.39 24.42
CA MET A 106 -11.25 4.16 25.34
C MET A 106 -10.39 3.21 26.16
N VAL A 107 -9.09 3.35 26.00
CA VAL A 107 -8.08 2.52 26.68
C VAL A 107 -7.45 3.36 27.77
N PHE A 108 -7.52 2.88 29.01
CA PHE A 108 -6.97 3.55 30.18
C PHE A 108 -5.90 2.68 30.84
N VAL A 109 -4.73 3.27 31.08
CA VAL A 109 -3.70 2.72 31.97
C VAL A 109 -3.65 3.62 33.19
N HIS A 110 -3.93 3.06 34.36
CA HIS A 110 -4.03 3.79 35.63
C HIS A 110 -3.49 2.96 36.80
N GLN A 111 -3.38 3.58 37.97
CA GLN A 111 -2.96 2.89 39.19
C GLN A 111 -3.99 1.84 39.62
N ALA A 112 -3.49 0.69 40.05
CA ALA A 112 -4.32 -0.41 40.53
C ALA A 112 -5.18 0.01 41.73
N GLY A 113 -6.48 -0.32 41.69
CA GLY A 113 -7.42 -0.06 42.79
C GLY A 113 -8.08 1.33 42.78
N VAL A 114 -7.73 2.20 41.84
CA VAL A 114 -8.39 3.51 41.64
C VAL A 114 -9.18 3.47 40.34
N MET A 115 -10.38 4.08 40.28
CA MET A 115 -11.10 4.18 39.02
C MET A 115 -10.36 5.12 38.04
N PRO A 116 -10.36 4.84 36.71
CA PRO A 116 -9.61 5.64 35.73
C PRO A 116 -9.87 7.14 35.87
N TRP A 117 -11.15 7.54 36.00
CA TRP A 117 -11.59 8.94 36.08
C TRP A 117 -11.07 9.70 37.31
N GLN A 118 -10.65 8.99 38.36
CA GLN A 118 -10.19 9.57 39.62
C GLN A 118 -8.66 9.65 39.70
N ASP A 119 -7.94 8.95 38.82
CA ASP A 119 -6.48 8.92 38.83
C ASP A 119 -5.91 10.11 38.04
N PRO A 120 -5.22 11.08 38.68
CA PRO A 120 -4.56 12.17 37.98
C PRO A 120 -3.39 11.69 37.12
N ARG A 121 -2.88 10.47 37.34
CA ARG A 121 -1.76 9.85 36.62
C ARG A 121 -2.21 8.84 35.56
N GLN A 122 -3.47 8.91 35.13
CA GLN A 122 -3.97 8.07 34.06
C GLN A 122 -3.42 8.47 32.68
N VAL A 123 -3.13 7.46 31.86
CA VAL A 123 -2.92 7.61 30.42
C VAL A 123 -4.16 7.08 29.73
N HIS A 124 -4.75 7.88 28.84
CA HIS A 124 -5.90 7.45 28.07
C HIS A 124 -5.71 7.72 26.58
N LEU A 125 -6.15 6.77 25.76
CA LEU A 125 -6.26 6.92 24.32
C LEU A 125 -7.66 6.53 23.85
N VAL A 126 -8.10 7.17 22.78
CA VAL A 126 -9.41 6.91 22.16
C VAL A 126 -9.16 6.51 20.71
N THR A 127 -9.71 5.38 20.29
CA THR A 127 -9.66 4.91 18.90
C THR A 127 -11.06 4.54 18.41
N GLN A 128 -11.25 4.53 17.10
CA GLN A 128 -12.51 4.13 16.46
C GLN A 128 -12.50 2.61 16.21
N LEU A 129 -13.53 1.91 16.68
CA LEU A 129 -13.75 0.48 16.39
C LEU A 129 -14.54 0.26 15.09
N THR A 130 -15.09 1.33 14.52
CA THR A 130 -15.87 1.29 13.28
C THR A 130 -15.22 2.14 12.21
N THR A 131 -15.27 1.68 10.96
CA THR A 131 -14.86 2.46 9.78
C THR A 131 -15.95 2.41 8.72
N TYR A 132 -15.98 3.37 7.81
CA TYR A 132 -16.97 3.42 6.74
C TYR A 132 -16.35 2.97 5.43
N MET A 133 -17.05 2.12 4.69
CA MET A 133 -16.62 1.71 3.35
C MET A 133 -17.78 1.76 2.36
N LEU A 134 -17.43 2.04 1.11
CA LEU A 134 -18.36 1.90 0.00
C LEU A 134 -18.53 0.39 -0.29
N PRO A 135 -19.76 -0.11 -0.34
CA PRO A 135 -20.00 -1.50 -0.72
C PRO A 135 -19.48 -1.75 -2.13
N LYS A 136 -18.78 -2.87 -2.31
CA LYS A 136 -18.34 -3.29 -3.64
C LYS A 136 -19.56 -3.66 -4.50
N PRO A 137 -19.56 -3.34 -5.80
CA PRO A 137 -20.61 -3.82 -6.70
C PRO A 137 -20.59 -5.37 -6.70
N PRO A 138 -21.76 -6.02 -6.61
CA PRO A 138 -21.82 -7.47 -6.63
C PRO A 138 -21.36 -8.01 -7.99
N GLU A 139 -20.57 -9.07 -7.98
CA GLU A 139 -20.18 -9.83 -9.18
C GLU A 139 -21.27 -10.84 -9.51
N VAL A 140 -21.75 -10.81 -10.75
CA VAL A 140 -22.85 -11.66 -11.22
C VAL A 140 -22.36 -12.64 -12.27
N SER A 141 -22.94 -13.84 -12.32
CA SER A 141 -22.72 -14.72 -13.46
C SER A 141 -23.40 -14.14 -14.71
N LEU A 142 -22.65 -13.87 -15.78
CA LEU A 142 -23.20 -13.23 -16.99
C LEU A 142 -24.20 -14.11 -17.76
N ILE A 143 -24.12 -15.44 -17.61
CA ILE A 143 -24.97 -16.42 -18.31
C ILE A 143 -25.97 -17.09 -17.37
N GLN A 144 -25.61 -17.34 -16.11
CA GLN A 144 -26.51 -17.95 -15.13
C GLN A 144 -27.43 -16.87 -14.53
N GLY A 145 -28.67 -16.79 -15.00
CA GLY A 145 -29.71 -15.88 -14.52
C GLY A 145 -30.21 -16.13 -13.08
N GLN A 146 -29.45 -16.84 -12.24
CA GLN A 146 -29.82 -17.08 -10.84
C GLN A 146 -29.58 -15.87 -9.93
N ASP A 147 -28.73 -14.92 -10.35
CA ASP A 147 -28.39 -13.73 -9.57
C ASP A 147 -29.29 -12.51 -9.90
N GLU A 148 -30.23 -12.62 -10.86
CA GLU A 148 -31.14 -11.51 -11.25
C GLU A 148 -31.98 -11.02 -10.06
N HIS A 149 -32.36 -11.92 -9.13
CA HIS A 149 -33.15 -11.58 -7.95
C HIS A 149 -32.41 -10.63 -6.98
N LEU A 150 -31.09 -10.80 -6.83
CA LEU A 150 -30.24 -9.93 -5.98
C LEU A 150 -30.03 -8.54 -6.61
N GLN A 151 -30.01 -8.50 -7.94
CA GLN A 151 -29.86 -7.26 -8.71
C GLN A 151 -31.18 -6.46 -8.72
N GLN A 152 -32.32 -7.15 -8.81
CA GLN A 152 -33.66 -6.55 -8.81
C GLN A 152 -34.09 -6.05 -7.42
N GLU A 153 -33.78 -6.78 -6.33
CA GLU A 153 -34.05 -6.31 -4.97
C GLU A 153 -33.31 -5.00 -4.65
N ARG A 154 -32.05 -4.85 -5.10
CA ARG A 154 -31.28 -3.61 -4.86
C ARG A 154 -31.59 -2.47 -5.83
N GLN A 155 -31.94 -2.76 -7.08
CA GLN A 155 -32.41 -1.74 -8.04
C GLN A 155 -33.79 -1.18 -7.65
N SER A 156 -34.68 -1.97 -7.04
CA SER A 156 -35.97 -1.45 -6.57
C SER A 156 -35.85 -0.46 -5.40
N THR A 157 -34.76 -0.53 -4.63
CA THR A 157 -34.38 0.47 -3.61
C THR A 157 -33.51 1.62 -4.13
N GLY A 158 -33.06 1.56 -5.39
CA GLY A 158 -32.16 2.53 -6.00
C GLY A 158 -32.80 3.20 -7.21
N GLY A 159 -33.81 4.04 -6.97
CA GLY A 159 -34.27 5.01 -7.96
C GLY A 159 -33.17 6.05 -8.23
N ASP A 160 -33.08 6.50 -9.48
CA ASP A 160 -32.12 7.47 -10.03
C ASP A 160 -31.63 8.51 -9.00
N GLY A 161 -30.32 8.49 -8.71
CA GLY A 161 -29.60 9.58 -8.03
C GLY A 161 -29.24 9.35 -6.56
N GLU A 162 -29.58 8.23 -5.93
CA GLU A 162 -29.20 8.01 -4.52
C GLU A 162 -27.76 7.48 -4.41
N GLN A 163 -26.83 8.36 -4.04
CA GLN A 163 -25.44 8.03 -3.81
C GLN A 163 -25.32 6.81 -2.90
N VAL A 164 -24.54 5.81 -3.34
CA VAL A 164 -24.24 4.58 -2.60
C VAL A 164 -23.82 4.97 -1.17
N ARG A 165 -24.69 4.69 -0.20
CA ARG A 165 -24.44 5.09 1.19
C ARG A 165 -23.31 4.24 1.76
N PRO A 166 -22.29 4.84 2.39
CA PRO A 166 -21.23 4.08 3.02
C PRO A 166 -21.80 3.26 4.20
N VAL A 167 -21.38 2.01 4.31
CA VAL A 167 -21.80 1.07 5.35
C VAL A 167 -20.72 0.98 6.42
N SER A 168 -21.12 0.95 7.69
CA SER A 168 -20.21 0.79 8.81
C SER A 168 -19.68 -0.64 8.89
N HIS A 169 -18.37 -0.73 9.03
CA HIS A 169 -17.61 -1.95 9.18
C HIS A 169 -16.94 -1.97 10.56
N TRP A 170 -16.86 -3.15 11.14
CA TRP A 170 -16.28 -3.44 12.44
C TRP A 170 -14.80 -3.80 12.32
N ARG A 171 -13.97 -3.20 13.17
CA ARG A 171 -12.57 -3.59 13.37
C ARG A 171 -12.53 -4.70 14.40
N SER A 172 -12.21 -5.91 13.95
CA SER A 172 -12.17 -7.13 14.76
C SER A 172 -10.94 -7.22 15.68
N ARG A 173 -9.93 -6.37 15.52
CA ARG A 173 -8.68 -6.40 16.28
C ARG A 173 -8.35 -5.04 16.88
N LEU A 174 -7.91 -5.03 18.15
CA LEU A 174 -7.40 -3.87 18.86
C LEU A 174 -6.00 -4.20 19.40
N THR A 175 -4.98 -3.66 18.76
CA THR A 175 -3.56 -3.85 19.10
C THR A 175 -3.05 -2.68 19.93
N LEU A 176 -2.62 -2.97 21.16
CA LEU A 176 -2.13 -2.01 22.14
C LEU A 176 -0.64 -2.24 22.35
N ASN A 177 0.13 -1.15 22.32
CA ASN A 177 1.56 -1.18 22.55
C ASN A 177 1.97 -0.19 23.64
N ILE A 178 2.87 -0.61 24.54
CA ILE A 178 3.48 0.28 25.54
C ILE A 178 5.00 0.24 25.40
N VAL A 179 5.63 1.41 25.52
CA VAL A 179 7.10 1.48 25.64
C VAL A 179 7.51 1.05 27.03
N ALA A 180 8.16 -0.11 27.13
CA ALA A 180 8.62 -0.70 28.38
C ALA A 180 10.11 -0.40 28.67
N GLU A 181 10.80 0.30 27.77
CA GLU A 181 12.20 0.67 27.92
C GLU A 181 12.37 1.84 28.91
N ASP A 182 13.34 1.74 29.81
CA ASP A 182 13.71 2.80 30.74
C ASP A 182 14.56 3.88 30.04
N PHE A 183 13.97 4.59 29.07
CA PHE A 183 14.65 5.63 28.32
C PHE A 183 14.61 6.98 29.06
N LEU A 184 15.75 7.68 29.11
CA LEU A 184 15.87 9.01 29.70
C LEU A 184 15.81 10.07 28.61
N PHE A 185 14.71 10.80 28.55
CA PHE A 185 14.56 11.92 27.60
C PHE A 185 15.26 13.16 28.13
N ASP A 186 15.89 13.90 27.22
CA ASP A 186 16.35 15.25 27.49
C ASP A 186 15.20 16.23 27.22
N ARG A 187 14.96 17.16 28.15
CA ARG A 187 13.87 18.13 28.06
C ARG A 187 14.02 19.07 26.86
N ASP A 188 15.26 19.46 26.53
CA ASP A 188 15.53 20.42 25.46
C ASP A 188 15.57 19.77 24.07
N ALA A 189 15.82 18.46 24.01
CA ALA A 189 15.93 17.69 22.77
C ALA A 189 14.79 16.66 22.60
N LEU A 190 13.62 16.94 23.18
CA LEU A 190 12.46 16.06 23.09
C LEU A 190 11.88 16.06 21.66
N PRO A 191 11.76 14.90 20.99
CA PRO A 191 11.13 14.82 19.69
C PRO A 191 9.63 15.18 19.75
N SER A 192 9.15 15.98 18.79
CA SER A 192 7.77 16.45 18.73
C SER A 192 6.75 15.33 18.50
N ASP A 193 7.16 14.26 17.81
CA ASP A 193 6.38 13.05 17.56
C ASP A 193 6.01 12.33 18.86
N VAL A 194 6.98 12.18 19.78
CA VAL A 194 6.76 11.53 21.09
C VAL A 194 5.98 12.46 22.03
N HIS A 195 6.20 13.78 21.93
CA HIS A 195 5.57 14.77 22.81
C HIS A 195 4.03 14.67 22.83
N ARG A 196 3.39 14.32 21.70
CA ARG A 196 1.93 14.15 21.60
C ARG A 196 1.39 13.00 22.47
N TYR A 197 2.18 11.95 22.64
CA TYR A 197 1.80 10.75 23.41
C TYR A 197 2.34 10.79 24.85
N MET A 198 3.27 11.70 25.14
CA MET A 198 3.92 11.81 26.43
C MET A 198 3.15 12.73 27.36
N ARG A 199 2.71 12.19 28.50
CA ARG A 199 2.23 12.98 29.63
C ARG A 199 3.31 13.03 30.70
N VAL A 200 3.67 14.23 31.12
CA VAL A 200 4.67 14.45 32.15
C VAL A 200 4.02 14.95 33.44
N PHE A 201 4.55 14.51 34.57
CA PHE A 201 4.21 15.06 35.87
C PHE A 201 5.49 15.36 36.66
N ASN A 202 5.44 16.42 37.46
CA ASN A 202 6.57 16.86 38.25
C ASN A 202 6.44 16.31 39.67
N SER A 203 7.49 15.66 40.17
CA SER A 203 7.57 15.20 41.55
C SER A 203 8.82 15.81 42.19
N GLY A 204 8.64 16.99 42.79
CA GLY A 204 9.75 17.78 43.35
C GLY A 204 10.65 18.35 42.26
N LYS A 205 11.95 18.02 42.32
CA LYS A 205 12.96 18.48 41.33
C LYS A 205 13.08 17.57 40.10
N LYS A 206 12.46 16.39 40.11
CA LYS A 206 12.53 15.42 39.00
C LYS A 206 11.23 15.40 38.21
N MET A 207 11.36 15.33 36.88
CA MET A 207 10.23 15.12 35.97
C MET A 207 10.08 13.65 35.63
N PHE A 208 8.85 13.16 35.65
CA PHE A 208 8.51 11.79 35.28
C PHE A 208 7.55 11.80 34.10
N TYR A 209 7.76 10.91 33.12
CA TYR A 209 6.78 10.65 32.07
C TYR A 209 5.98 9.39 32.35
N LEU A 210 4.67 9.47 32.13
CA LEU A 210 3.76 8.33 32.21
C LEU A 210 3.99 7.35 31.06
N PRO A 211 3.55 6.08 31.19
CA PRO A 211 3.75 5.06 30.15
C PRO A 211 3.28 5.55 28.78
N LEU A 212 4.14 5.44 27.78
CA LEU A 212 3.80 5.79 26.40
C LEU A 212 2.94 4.68 25.81
N LEU A 213 1.62 4.84 25.95
CA LEU A 213 0.62 3.99 25.33
C LEU A 213 0.46 4.40 23.86
N PHE A 214 0.34 3.41 22.98
CA PHE A 214 0.13 3.59 21.56
C PHE A 214 -0.85 2.53 21.04
N ILE A 215 -1.82 2.94 20.23
CA ILE A 215 -2.77 2.03 19.58
C ILE A 215 -2.32 1.84 18.14
N ASP A 216 -2.04 0.59 17.77
CA ASP A 216 -1.62 0.28 16.40
C ASP A 216 -2.83 0.19 15.48
N GLU A 217 -3.15 1.30 14.82
CA GLU A 217 -4.18 1.36 13.78
C GLU A 217 -3.69 0.87 12.41
N LEU A 218 -2.37 0.69 12.23
CA LEU A 218 -1.77 0.23 10.98
C LEU A 218 -1.94 -1.29 10.80
N SER A 219 -1.94 -2.05 11.89
CA SER A 219 -2.26 -3.49 11.84
C SER A 219 -3.71 -3.79 11.45
N ASN A 220 -4.61 -2.81 11.48
CA ASN A 220 -6.01 -3.01 11.07
C ASN A 220 -6.13 -2.97 9.55
N ARG A 221 -6.42 -4.12 8.95
CA ARG A 221 -6.52 -4.27 7.51
C ARG A 221 -7.96 -4.30 7.02
N VAL A 222 -8.19 -3.80 5.81
CA VAL A 222 -9.51 -3.78 5.14
C VAL A 222 -10.09 -5.20 5.02
N LYS A 223 -9.24 -6.20 4.77
CA LYS A 223 -9.63 -7.62 4.66
C LYS A 223 -10.21 -8.23 5.95
N ASP A 224 -9.87 -7.67 7.11
CA ASP A 224 -10.26 -8.20 8.42
C ASP A 224 -11.52 -7.50 8.99
N LEU A 225 -12.10 -6.59 8.21
CA LEU A 225 -13.28 -5.83 8.58
C LEU A 225 -14.55 -6.64 8.37
N MET A 226 -15.49 -6.52 9.31
CA MET A 226 -16.78 -7.21 9.24
C MET A 226 -17.91 -6.20 9.03
N GLU A 227 -18.80 -6.46 8.08
CA GLU A 227 -19.97 -5.61 7.86
C GLU A 227 -20.92 -5.61 9.07
N ILE A 228 -21.37 -4.42 9.49
CA ILE A 228 -22.30 -4.28 10.61
C ILE A 228 -23.74 -4.25 10.07
N ASN A 229 -24.50 -5.30 10.37
CA ASN A 229 -25.93 -5.35 10.08
C ASN A 229 -26.77 -4.81 11.24
N SER A 230 -27.98 -4.37 10.93
CA SER A 230 -28.94 -3.88 11.94
C SER A 230 -29.34 -4.95 12.97
N SER A 231 -29.27 -6.23 12.60
CA SER A 231 -29.58 -7.39 13.44
C SER A 231 -28.42 -7.84 14.33
N THR A 232 -27.18 -7.50 13.98
CA THR A 232 -25.98 -7.98 14.69
C THR A 232 -25.83 -7.28 16.04
N ALA A 233 -26.18 -7.96 17.14
CA ALA A 233 -26.14 -7.40 18.48
C ALA A 233 -24.76 -7.46 19.15
N GLU A 234 -23.95 -8.46 18.82
CA GLU A 234 -22.62 -8.70 19.39
C GLU A 234 -21.63 -9.00 18.28
N LEU A 235 -20.39 -8.51 18.42
CA LEU A 235 -19.28 -8.82 17.50
C LEU A 235 -18.01 -9.18 18.29
N PRO A 236 -17.19 -10.11 17.77
CA PRO A 236 -15.93 -10.46 18.38
C PRO A 236 -14.91 -9.32 18.24
N LEU A 237 -14.15 -9.08 19.30
CA LEU A 237 -13.00 -8.17 19.34
C LEU A 237 -11.80 -8.91 19.95
N THR A 238 -10.71 -8.97 19.22
CA THR A 238 -9.44 -9.51 19.70
C THR A 238 -8.57 -8.37 20.22
N ILE A 239 -8.38 -8.31 21.54
CA ILE A 239 -7.48 -7.37 22.20
C ILE A 239 -6.10 -8.03 22.28
N SER A 240 -5.11 -7.42 21.65
CA SER A 240 -3.72 -7.88 21.65
C SER A 240 -2.85 -6.82 22.29
N TYR A 241 -2.06 -7.20 23.29
CA TYR A 241 -1.11 -6.32 23.97
C TYR A 241 0.32 -6.80 23.79
N ASP A 242 1.22 -5.89 23.43
CA ASP A 242 2.66 -6.15 23.34
C ASP A 242 3.49 -4.92 23.77
N THR A 243 4.79 -5.13 23.98
CA THR A 243 5.75 -4.05 24.23
C THR A 243 6.38 -3.57 22.92
N ILE A 244 6.72 -2.29 22.86
CA ILE A 244 7.37 -1.69 21.69
C ILE A 244 8.62 -0.91 22.09
N ALA A 245 9.70 -1.10 21.34
CA ALA A 245 10.92 -0.30 21.49
C ALA A 245 10.68 1.16 21.09
N LEU A 246 11.35 2.12 21.72
CA LEU A 246 11.12 3.55 21.45
C LEU A 246 11.38 3.91 19.98
N GLY A 247 12.48 3.42 19.39
CA GLY A 247 12.80 3.67 17.98
C GLY A 247 11.77 3.09 17.02
N LYS A 248 11.22 1.91 17.34
CA LYS A 248 10.14 1.28 16.56
C LYS A 248 8.85 2.07 16.68
N LEU A 249 8.50 2.54 17.88
CA LEU A 249 7.32 3.40 18.10
C LEU A 249 7.40 4.66 17.26
N ARG A 250 8.53 5.38 17.29
CA ARG A 250 8.69 6.63 16.52
C ARG A 250 8.53 6.41 15.02
N PHE A 251 9.16 5.36 14.50
CA PHE A 251 8.97 4.95 13.10
C PHE A 251 7.50 4.68 12.78
N TRP A 252 6.78 3.99 13.68
CA TRP A 252 5.36 3.66 13.50
C TRP A 252 4.45 4.90 13.54
N ILE A 253 4.72 5.86 14.41
CA ILE A 253 4.02 7.16 14.46
C ILE A 253 4.19 7.89 13.12
N HIS A 254 5.42 8.00 12.61
CA HIS A 254 5.70 8.65 11.33
C HIS A 254 5.01 7.94 10.16
N MET A 255 4.95 6.61 10.19
CA MET A 255 4.23 5.84 9.17
C MET A 255 2.72 6.10 9.24
N GLN A 256 2.14 6.15 10.44
CA GLN A 256 0.72 6.46 10.62
C GLN A 256 0.38 7.86 10.12
N ASP A 257 1.20 8.85 10.43
CA ASP A 257 1.03 10.22 9.93
C ASP A 257 1.18 10.30 8.40
N ALA A 258 2.10 9.51 7.82
CA ALA A 258 2.26 9.44 6.36
C ALA A 258 1.01 8.83 5.68
N VAL A 259 0.46 7.74 6.22
CA VAL A 259 -0.78 7.14 5.71
C VAL A 259 -1.95 8.10 5.84
N TYR A 260 -2.08 8.78 6.98
CA TYR A 260 -3.12 9.79 7.18
C TYR A 260 -3.00 10.97 6.20
N SER A 261 -1.77 11.44 5.96
CA SER A 261 -1.49 12.50 4.97
C SER A 261 -1.88 12.06 3.55
N LEU A 262 -1.59 10.82 3.15
CA LEU A 262 -2.03 10.29 1.85
C LEU A 262 -3.55 10.29 1.71
N GLN A 263 -4.28 9.92 2.76
CA GLN A 263 -5.74 10.00 2.75
C GLN A 263 -6.25 11.44 2.58
N GLN A 264 -5.56 12.42 3.18
CA GLN A 264 -5.88 13.84 2.97
C GLN A 264 -5.61 14.32 1.54
N PHE A 265 -4.65 13.73 0.84
CA PHE A 265 -4.40 13.97 -0.59
C PHE A 265 -5.42 13.29 -1.52
N GLY A 266 -6.42 12.60 -0.99
CA GLY A 266 -7.50 11.99 -1.76
C GLY A 266 -7.30 10.51 -2.10
N PHE A 267 -6.29 9.85 -1.52
CA PHE A 267 -6.18 8.39 -1.61
C PHE A 267 -7.31 7.72 -0.82
N THR A 268 -7.85 6.65 -1.37
CA THR A 268 -8.94 5.89 -0.75
C THR A 268 -8.42 5.03 0.43
N GLU A 269 -9.31 4.62 1.35
CA GLU A 269 -8.96 3.68 2.43
C GLU A 269 -8.35 2.37 1.90
N LYS A 270 -8.76 1.92 0.70
CA LYS A 270 -8.20 0.76 0.03
C LYS A 270 -6.74 1.00 -0.38
N ASP A 271 -6.42 2.16 -0.95
CA ASP A 271 -5.05 2.51 -1.34
C ASP A 271 -4.13 2.60 -0.12
N ALA A 272 -4.61 3.24 0.95
CA ALA A 272 -3.91 3.35 2.21
C ALA A 272 -3.63 1.97 2.82
N ASP A 273 -4.58 1.04 2.73
CA ASP A 273 -4.44 -0.33 3.22
C ASP A 273 -3.36 -1.14 2.49
N GLU A 274 -3.22 -0.97 1.17
CA GLU A 274 -2.14 -1.62 0.43
C GLU A 274 -0.77 -1.16 0.92
N ILE A 275 -0.61 0.15 1.18
CA ILE A 275 0.62 0.70 1.75
C ILE A 275 0.84 0.14 3.16
N LYS A 276 -0.19 0.08 4.01
CA LYS A 276 -0.10 -0.56 5.33
C LYS A 276 0.43 -1.99 5.21
N GLY A 277 -0.04 -2.75 4.21
CA GLY A 277 0.41 -4.12 3.98
C GLY A 277 1.87 -4.26 3.62
N ILE A 278 2.41 -3.34 2.82
CA ILE A 278 3.84 -3.36 2.48
C ILE A 278 4.70 -3.31 3.74
N PHE A 279 4.33 -2.53 4.76
CA PHE A 279 5.13 -2.36 5.97
C PHE A 279 4.76 -3.31 7.12
N VAL A 280 3.50 -3.71 7.24
CA VAL A 280 3.02 -4.60 8.32
C VAL A 280 3.28 -6.07 7.96
N ASP A 281 2.98 -6.48 6.73
CA ASP A 281 3.07 -7.88 6.33
C ASP A 281 4.50 -8.24 5.85
N THR A 282 5.29 -7.27 5.38
CA THR A 282 6.65 -7.51 4.89
C THR A 282 7.68 -7.23 5.98
N ASN A 283 8.70 -8.08 6.06
CA ASN A 283 9.85 -7.80 6.91
C ASN A 283 10.69 -6.64 6.32
N LEU A 284 10.98 -5.64 7.15
CA LEU A 284 11.72 -4.42 6.81
C LEU A 284 13.05 -4.68 6.09
N TYR A 285 13.74 -5.79 6.37
CA TYR A 285 14.98 -6.16 5.67
C TYR A 285 14.75 -6.43 4.17
N PHE A 286 13.67 -7.15 3.82
CA PHE A 286 13.33 -7.42 2.43
C PHE A 286 12.88 -6.14 1.71
N LEU A 287 12.15 -5.27 2.42
CA LEU A 287 11.75 -3.97 1.88
C LEU A 287 12.98 -3.11 1.55
N ALA A 288 13.95 -3.01 2.46
CA ALA A 288 15.20 -2.29 2.25
C ALA A 288 16.02 -2.85 1.08
N LEU A 289 16.13 -4.18 0.98
CA LEU A 289 16.80 -4.84 -0.15
C LEU A 289 16.11 -4.51 -1.48
N THR A 290 14.78 -4.51 -1.50
CA THR A 290 14.01 -4.19 -2.72
C THR A 290 14.26 -2.76 -3.18
N PHE A 291 14.28 -1.79 -2.26
CA PHE A 291 14.65 -0.41 -2.57
C PHE A 291 16.08 -0.30 -3.11
N PHE A 292 17.02 -1.03 -2.51
CA PHE A 292 18.40 -1.04 -2.97
C PHE A 292 18.53 -1.59 -4.40
N VAL A 293 17.95 -2.76 -4.67
CA VAL A 293 17.95 -3.37 -6.01
C VAL A 293 17.28 -2.45 -7.04
N ALA A 294 16.16 -1.83 -6.70
CA ALA A 294 15.47 -0.87 -7.56
C ALA A 294 16.35 0.34 -7.91
N ALA A 295 17.08 0.90 -6.95
CA ALA A 295 18.00 2.02 -7.19
C ALA A 295 19.13 1.66 -8.17
N PHE A 296 19.68 0.43 -8.07
CA PHE A 296 20.65 -0.07 -9.05
C PHE A 296 20.03 -0.33 -10.43
N HIS A 297 18.78 -0.78 -10.48
CA HIS A 297 18.10 -0.99 -11.75
C HIS A 297 17.90 0.32 -12.52
N VAL A 298 17.51 1.39 -11.83
CA VAL A 298 17.33 2.73 -12.42
C VAL A 298 18.68 3.31 -12.91
N SER A 299 19.76 3.12 -12.15
CA SER A 299 21.08 3.61 -12.56
C SER A 299 21.62 2.86 -13.78
N GLY A 300 21.42 1.54 -13.86
CA GLY A 300 21.74 0.73 -15.03
C GLY A 300 20.99 1.18 -16.29
N PHE A 301 19.70 1.53 -16.16
CA PHE A 301 18.92 2.06 -17.26
C PHE A 301 19.45 3.41 -17.78
N LEU A 302 19.88 4.31 -16.90
CA LEU A 302 20.52 5.57 -17.30
C LEU A 302 21.83 5.34 -18.09
N VAL A 303 22.64 4.37 -17.68
CA VAL A 303 23.90 4.03 -18.36
C VAL A 303 23.62 3.44 -19.75
N CYS A 304 22.67 2.51 -19.86
CA CYS A 304 22.24 1.96 -21.15
C CYS A 304 21.69 3.03 -22.09
N TYR A 305 20.94 4.01 -21.56
CA TYR A 305 20.44 5.15 -22.35
C TYR A 305 21.56 5.99 -22.95
N GLN A 306 22.63 6.23 -22.18
CA GLN A 306 23.80 7.00 -22.65
C GLN A 306 24.57 6.26 -23.76
N GLN A 307 24.62 4.92 -23.74
CA GLN A 307 25.35 4.14 -24.73
C GLN A 307 24.60 3.90 -26.05
N LYS A 308 23.36 4.41 -26.20
CA LYS A 308 22.49 4.16 -27.39
C LYS A 308 22.36 2.67 -27.75
N ILE A 309 22.59 1.76 -26.80
CA ILE A 309 22.36 0.31 -26.96
C ILE A 309 20.85 0.07 -26.80
N TYR A 310 20.07 0.69 -27.68
CA TYR A 310 18.71 0.23 -27.93
C TYR A 310 18.78 -0.46 -29.28
N LEU A 311 19.00 -1.77 -29.16
CA LEU A 311 18.79 -2.73 -30.22
C LEU A 311 17.50 -2.39 -30.97
N MET A 312 17.62 -2.32 -32.29
CA MET A 312 16.60 -1.97 -33.27
C MET A 312 15.18 -2.36 -32.83
N PRO A 313 14.18 -1.45 -32.90
CA PRO A 313 12.80 -1.81 -32.64
C PRO A 313 12.30 -2.72 -33.75
N VAL A 314 12.32 -4.02 -33.52
CA VAL A 314 11.45 -4.96 -34.22
C VAL A 314 10.00 -4.50 -34.03
N LEU A 315 9.30 -4.33 -35.15
CA LEU A 315 7.99 -3.66 -35.23
C LEU A 315 6.93 -4.35 -34.37
N PHE A 316 6.92 -5.69 -34.40
CA PHE A 316 5.91 -6.51 -33.74
C PHE A 316 6.04 -6.49 -32.19
N PRO A 317 7.23 -6.71 -31.58
CA PRO A 317 7.36 -6.61 -30.12
C PRO A 317 7.05 -5.23 -29.56
N VAL A 318 7.35 -4.14 -30.28
CA VAL A 318 7.01 -2.78 -29.82
C VAL A 318 5.50 -2.54 -29.84
N LEU A 319 4.81 -2.96 -30.90
CA LEU A 319 3.34 -2.91 -30.98
C LEU A 319 2.68 -3.77 -29.90
N TRP A 320 3.17 -5.01 -29.73
CA TRP A 320 2.62 -5.94 -28.75
C TRP A 320 2.78 -5.43 -27.31
N ARG A 321 3.95 -4.86 -26.97
CA ARG A 321 4.17 -4.25 -25.65
C ARG A 321 3.25 -3.06 -25.41
N CYS A 322 3.00 -2.24 -26.43
CA CYS A 322 2.04 -1.14 -26.34
C CYS A 322 0.61 -1.65 -26.13
N PHE A 323 0.16 -2.60 -26.94
CA PHE A 323 -1.16 -3.22 -26.79
C PHE A 323 -1.33 -3.83 -25.41
N SER A 324 -0.35 -4.60 -24.95
CA SER A 324 -0.41 -5.26 -23.66
C SER A 324 -0.46 -4.29 -22.49
N THR A 325 0.37 -3.23 -22.52
CA THR A 325 0.37 -2.21 -21.46
C THR A 325 -0.95 -1.44 -21.42
N ILE A 326 -1.58 -1.16 -22.57
CA ILE A 326 -2.90 -0.52 -22.63
C ILE A 326 -3.97 -1.43 -22.02
N VAL A 327 -4.00 -2.71 -22.40
CA VAL A 327 -5.02 -3.64 -21.87
C VAL A 327 -4.83 -3.89 -20.37
N ILE A 328 -3.58 -3.99 -19.89
CA ILE A 328 -3.29 -4.06 -18.45
C ILE A 328 -3.79 -2.80 -17.74
N PHE A 329 -3.57 -1.62 -18.30
CA PHE A 329 -4.09 -0.38 -17.73
C PHE A 329 -5.63 -0.36 -17.67
N LEU A 330 -6.31 -0.79 -18.75
CA LEU A 330 -7.77 -0.89 -18.80
C LEU A 330 -8.31 -1.91 -17.80
N TYR A 331 -7.60 -3.02 -17.58
CA TYR A 331 -7.92 -4.01 -16.55
C TYR A 331 -7.80 -3.44 -15.15
N LEU A 332 -6.70 -2.74 -14.85
CA LEU A 332 -6.50 -2.08 -13.56
C LEU A 332 -7.56 -1.00 -13.28
N LEU A 333 -8.02 -0.32 -14.34
CA LEU A 333 -9.09 0.67 -14.28
C LEU A 333 -10.45 0.01 -14.01
N ASP A 334 -10.77 -1.10 -14.68
CA ASP A 334 -12.02 -1.86 -14.47
C ASP A 334 -12.09 -2.49 -13.08
N GLU A 335 -10.97 -3.02 -12.59
CA GLU A 335 -10.88 -3.66 -11.29
C GLU A 335 -10.86 -2.66 -10.12
N GLN A 336 -10.90 -1.36 -10.42
CA GLN A 336 -10.79 -0.27 -9.44
C GLN A 336 -9.61 -0.52 -8.49
N THR A 337 -8.47 -0.89 -9.09
CA THR A 337 -7.22 -1.09 -8.34
C THR A 337 -6.72 0.22 -7.75
N SER A 338 -5.76 0.10 -6.84
CA SER A 338 -5.28 1.27 -6.14
C SER A 338 -4.70 2.34 -7.07
N LEU A 339 -4.91 3.60 -6.71
CA LEU A 339 -4.34 4.74 -7.45
C LEU A 339 -2.80 4.64 -7.54
N LEU A 340 -2.19 4.01 -6.53
CA LEU A 340 -0.75 3.72 -6.46
C LEU A 340 -0.25 2.91 -7.64
N VAL A 341 -1.02 1.93 -8.11
CA VAL A 341 -0.65 1.06 -9.26
C VAL A 341 -1.20 1.62 -10.56
N LEU A 342 -2.40 2.20 -10.53
CA LEU A 342 -3.09 2.72 -11.72
C LEU A 342 -2.36 3.91 -12.36
N ILE A 343 -1.88 4.87 -11.57
CA ILE A 343 -1.22 6.08 -12.09
C ILE A 343 0.10 5.73 -12.82
N PRO A 344 1.04 4.96 -12.22
CA PRO A 344 2.24 4.53 -12.93
C PRO A 344 1.94 3.69 -14.18
N ALA A 345 0.94 2.80 -14.13
CA ALA A 345 0.52 2.02 -15.30
C ALA A 345 -0.02 2.90 -16.43
N GLY A 346 -0.81 3.92 -16.10
CA GLY A 346 -1.32 4.90 -17.07
C GLY A 346 -0.20 5.72 -17.72
N ILE A 347 0.75 6.22 -16.93
CA ILE A 347 1.94 6.91 -17.46
C ILE A 347 2.75 5.97 -18.36
N GLY A 348 2.96 4.72 -17.93
CA GLY A 348 3.63 3.69 -18.72
C GLY A 348 2.95 3.44 -20.07
N SER A 349 1.62 3.35 -20.08
CA SER A 349 0.82 3.21 -21.31
C SER A 349 1.05 4.37 -22.28
N LEU A 350 1.03 5.62 -21.79
CA LEU A 350 1.31 6.80 -22.61
C LEU A 350 2.74 6.79 -23.19
N ILE A 351 3.72 6.33 -22.41
CA ILE A 351 5.11 6.20 -22.86
C ILE A 351 5.24 5.15 -23.96
N GLU A 352 4.57 4.01 -23.86
CA GLU A 352 4.58 2.98 -24.91
C GLU A 352 3.94 3.48 -26.22
N VAL A 353 2.83 4.22 -26.13
CA VAL A 353 2.22 4.88 -27.30
C VAL A 353 3.19 5.86 -27.95
N TRP A 354 3.94 6.62 -27.15
CA TRP A 354 4.98 7.52 -27.65
C TRP A 354 6.12 6.75 -28.35
N LYS A 355 6.54 5.59 -27.82
CA LYS A 355 7.54 4.73 -28.46
C LYS A 355 7.06 4.19 -29.79
N VAL A 356 5.81 3.74 -29.89
CA VAL A 356 5.21 3.30 -31.16
C VAL A 356 5.24 4.43 -32.18
N LYS A 357 4.77 5.63 -31.82
CA LYS A 357 4.81 6.81 -32.70
C LYS A 357 6.22 7.08 -33.25
N LYS A 358 7.23 6.92 -32.39
CA LYS A 358 8.64 7.11 -32.75
C LYS A 358 9.19 5.98 -33.63
N ALA A 359 8.84 4.73 -33.33
CA ALA A 359 9.28 3.54 -34.09
C ALA A 359 8.75 3.56 -35.52
N PHE A 360 7.49 3.95 -35.73
CA PHE A 360 6.90 4.11 -37.05
C PHE A 360 7.37 5.36 -37.83
N LYS A 361 8.25 6.18 -37.22
CA LYS A 361 8.74 7.46 -37.79
C LYS A 361 7.60 8.29 -38.39
N ILE A 362 6.46 8.38 -37.68
CA ILE A 362 5.26 9.06 -38.19
C ILE A 362 5.51 10.57 -38.16
N TYR A 363 5.75 11.16 -39.32
CA TYR A 363 5.82 12.61 -39.48
C TYR A 363 4.44 13.13 -39.85
N VAL A 364 3.85 13.94 -38.97
CA VAL A 364 2.60 14.65 -39.27
C VAL A 364 2.97 15.92 -40.02
N VAL A 365 2.77 15.92 -41.33
CA VAL A 365 2.97 17.10 -42.17
C VAL A 365 1.60 17.72 -42.42
N TRP A 366 1.43 18.97 -42.00
CA TRP A 366 0.22 19.73 -42.23
C TRP A 366 0.27 20.37 -43.61
N LYS A 367 -0.61 19.96 -44.52
CA LYS A 367 -0.90 20.68 -45.77
C LYS A 367 -2.33 21.24 -45.68
N GLY A 368 -2.45 22.50 -45.27
CA GLY A 368 -3.77 23.12 -45.04
C GLY A 368 -4.48 22.55 -43.80
N ALA A 369 -5.79 22.29 -43.89
CA ALA A 369 -6.63 21.86 -42.76
C ALA A 369 -6.64 20.33 -42.50
N VAL A 370 -5.97 19.53 -43.32
CA VAL A 370 -5.96 18.06 -43.19
C VAL A 370 -4.54 17.58 -42.85
N PRO A 371 -4.34 16.86 -41.73
CA PRO A 371 -3.04 16.27 -41.42
C PRO A 371 -2.73 15.10 -42.36
N GLN A 372 -1.57 15.13 -43.03
CA GLN A 372 -1.05 13.99 -43.79
C GLN A 372 0.00 13.25 -42.95
N PHE A 373 -0.20 11.94 -42.76
CA PHE A 373 0.74 11.07 -42.07
C PHE A 373 1.76 10.51 -43.08
N LEU A 374 3.04 10.88 -42.96
CA LEU A 374 4.13 10.26 -43.71
C LEU A 374 4.80 9.19 -42.85
N PHE A 375 4.87 7.96 -43.36
CA PHE A 375 5.62 6.86 -42.78
C PHE A 375 7.03 6.79 -43.39
N GLY A 376 8.07 6.64 -42.56
CA GLY A 376 9.45 6.48 -43.04
C GLY A 376 9.68 5.15 -43.77
N LYS A 377 10.65 5.09 -44.69
CA LYS A 377 11.02 3.85 -45.38
C LYS A 377 11.68 2.86 -44.41
N SER A 378 11.24 1.61 -44.47
CA SER A 378 11.81 0.47 -43.73
C SER A 378 13.17 0.06 -44.33
N ASP A 379 14.13 -0.26 -43.47
CA ASP A 379 15.49 -0.66 -43.88
C ASP A 379 15.54 -2.15 -44.28
N GLU A 380 16.51 -2.56 -45.11
CA GLU A 380 16.58 -3.94 -45.65
C GLU A 380 16.80 -5.01 -44.55
N SER A 381 17.36 -4.61 -43.40
CA SER A 381 17.51 -5.42 -42.18
C SER A 381 16.20 -5.59 -41.39
N GLU A 382 15.30 -4.61 -41.42
CA GLU A 382 13.97 -4.69 -40.80
C GLU A 382 13.09 -5.71 -41.56
N ARG A 383 13.19 -5.72 -42.90
CA ARG A 383 12.41 -6.63 -43.76
C ARG A 383 12.77 -8.11 -43.58
N ARG A 384 14.07 -8.41 -43.40
CA ARG A 384 14.51 -9.79 -43.10
C ARG A 384 14.07 -10.27 -41.72
N THR A 385 13.93 -9.37 -40.75
CA THR A 385 13.47 -9.73 -39.40
C THR A 385 11.95 -9.94 -39.37
N GLU A 386 11.20 -9.16 -40.16
CA GLU A 386 9.76 -9.30 -40.36
C GLU A 386 9.36 -10.67 -40.94
N GLU A 387 10.16 -11.24 -41.85
CA GLU A 387 9.91 -12.56 -42.43
C GLU A 387 9.99 -13.69 -41.37
N TYR A 388 11.02 -13.68 -40.50
CA TYR A 388 11.14 -14.68 -39.43
C TYR A 388 10.07 -14.51 -38.35
N ASP A 389 9.76 -13.27 -37.96
CA ASP A 389 8.70 -12.97 -37.00
C ASP A 389 7.32 -13.42 -37.54
N SER A 390 7.04 -13.19 -38.83
CA SER A 390 5.76 -13.59 -39.44
C SER A 390 5.54 -15.10 -39.44
N LEU A 391 6.60 -15.87 -39.65
CA LEU A 391 6.53 -17.33 -39.71
C LEU A 391 6.37 -17.93 -38.30
N ALA A 392 7.11 -17.41 -37.32
CA ALA A 392 6.95 -17.78 -35.92
C ALA A 392 5.53 -17.44 -35.41
N MET A 393 5.01 -16.25 -35.73
CA MET A 393 3.68 -15.81 -35.33
C MET A 393 2.57 -16.65 -35.96
N LYS A 394 2.73 -17.09 -37.21
CA LYS A 394 1.77 -17.98 -37.87
C LYS A 394 1.63 -19.30 -37.11
N TYR A 395 2.74 -19.97 -36.79
CA TYR A 395 2.70 -21.24 -36.05
C TYR A 395 2.21 -21.06 -34.61
N LEU A 396 2.62 -19.99 -33.94
CA LEU A 396 2.17 -19.67 -32.59
C LEU A 396 0.65 -19.38 -32.56
N SER A 397 0.10 -18.70 -33.57
CA SER A 397 -1.32 -18.37 -33.64
C SER A 397 -2.24 -19.60 -33.68
N TYR A 398 -1.81 -20.68 -34.31
CA TYR A 398 -2.59 -21.93 -34.38
C TYR A 398 -2.76 -22.61 -33.03
N LEU A 399 -1.82 -22.43 -32.10
CA LEU A 399 -1.93 -22.94 -30.74
C LEU A 399 -2.61 -21.93 -29.81
N LEU A 400 -2.22 -20.65 -29.93
CA LEU A 400 -2.66 -19.60 -29.03
C LEU A 400 -4.14 -19.25 -29.19
N TYR A 401 -4.61 -19.05 -30.42
CA TYR A 401 -5.99 -18.65 -30.67
C TYR A 401 -7.04 -19.63 -30.12
N PRO A 402 -6.96 -20.95 -30.38
CA PRO A 402 -7.92 -21.88 -29.78
C PRO A 402 -7.81 -21.94 -28.25
N LEU A 403 -6.61 -21.78 -27.68
CA LEU A 403 -6.42 -21.76 -26.23
C LEU A 403 -7.06 -20.51 -25.59
N CYS A 404 -6.82 -19.32 -26.14
CA CYS A 404 -7.41 -18.08 -25.65
C CYS A 404 -8.94 -18.06 -25.83
N VAL A 405 -9.46 -18.54 -26.97
CA VAL A 405 -10.91 -18.63 -27.20
C VAL A 405 -11.55 -19.64 -26.26
N GLY A 406 -10.94 -20.82 -26.09
CA GLY A 406 -11.42 -21.84 -25.15
C GLY A 406 -11.43 -21.34 -23.71
N GLY A 407 -10.35 -20.67 -23.29
CA GLY A 407 -10.24 -20.03 -21.97
C GLY A 407 -11.30 -18.93 -21.76
N ALA A 408 -11.53 -18.08 -22.76
CA ALA A 408 -12.54 -17.03 -22.68
C ALA A 408 -13.97 -17.59 -22.56
N VAL A 409 -14.29 -18.66 -23.29
CA VAL A 409 -15.59 -19.36 -23.20
C VAL A 409 -15.75 -20.03 -21.84
N TYR A 410 -14.72 -20.74 -21.36
CA TYR A 410 -14.74 -21.35 -20.03
C TYR A 410 -14.98 -20.30 -18.94
N ALA A 411 -14.23 -19.20 -19.00
CA ALA A 411 -14.35 -18.11 -18.04
C ALA A 411 -15.75 -17.48 -18.08
N LEU A 412 -16.33 -17.27 -19.26
CA LEU A 412 -17.69 -16.74 -19.42
C LEU A 412 -18.77 -17.60 -18.72
N VAL A 413 -18.59 -18.93 -18.73
CA VAL A 413 -19.58 -19.88 -18.17
C VAL A 413 -19.43 -20.06 -16.67
N PHE A 414 -18.19 -20.13 -16.16
CA PHE A 414 -17.91 -20.56 -14.78
C PHE A 414 -17.46 -19.44 -13.85
N VAL A 415 -17.09 -18.26 -14.36
CA VAL A 415 -16.59 -17.13 -13.57
C VAL A 415 -17.62 -16.01 -13.52
N LYS A 416 -17.74 -15.37 -12.35
CA LYS A 416 -18.61 -14.21 -12.15
C LYS A 416 -17.88 -12.93 -12.56
N TYR A 417 -18.60 -11.99 -13.16
CA TYR A 417 -18.05 -10.71 -13.62
C TYR A 417 -18.96 -9.55 -13.24
N LYS A 418 -18.39 -8.35 -13.22
CA LYS A 418 -19.15 -7.11 -12.99
C LYS A 418 -20.00 -6.73 -14.21
N SER A 419 -19.49 -7.00 -15.41
CA SER A 419 -20.13 -6.64 -16.69
C SER A 419 -19.49 -7.41 -17.86
N TRP A 420 -20.12 -7.34 -19.05
CA TRP A 420 -19.54 -7.84 -20.30
C TRP A 420 -18.19 -7.20 -20.65
N TYR A 421 -18.00 -5.93 -20.31
CA TYR A 421 -16.72 -5.25 -20.47
C TYR A 421 -15.65 -5.87 -19.57
N SER A 422 -15.99 -6.12 -18.30
CA SER A 422 -15.09 -6.77 -17.33
C SER A 422 -14.67 -8.17 -17.78
N TRP A 423 -15.60 -8.97 -18.32
CA TRP A 423 -15.28 -10.27 -18.91
C TRP A 423 -14.31 -10.17 -20.09
N LEU A 424 -14.56 -9.25 -21.03
CA LEU A 424 -13.70 -9.06 -22.20
C LEU A 424 -12.27 -8.69 -21.79
N ILE A 425 -12.13 -7.71 -20.90
CA ILE A 425 -10.82 -7.24 -20.43
C ILE A 425 -10.09 -8.34 -19.63
N ASN A 426 -10.77 -9.05 -18.73
CA ASN A 426 -10.19 -10.20 -18.02
C ASN A 426 -9.72 -11.30 -18.98
N SER A 427 -10.52 -11.60 -20.01
CA SER A 427 -10.17 -12.61 -21.02
C SER A 427 -8.96 -12.19 -21.85
N LEU A 428 -8.86 -10.90 -22.21
CA LEU A 428 -7.69 -10.35 -22.91
C LEU A 428 -6.43 -10.40 -22.03
N VAL A 429 -6.54 -10.09 -20.73
CA VAL A 429 -5.41 -10.21 -19.79
C VAL A 429 -4.91 -11.63 -19.68
N ASN A 430 -5.80 -12.59 -19.45
CA ASN A 430 -5.44 -14.01 -19.38
C ASN A 430 -4.80 -14.49 -20.69
N GLY A 431 -5.38 -14.15 -21.84
CA GLY A 431 -4.80 -14.50 -23.13
C GLY A 431 -3.42 -13.89 -23.38
N MET A 432 -3.14 -12.70 -22.85
CA MET A 432 -1.81 -12.11 -22.91
C MET A 432 -0.81 -12.81 -21.98
N VAL A 433 -1.23 -13.23 -20.79
CA VAL A 433 -0.37 -14.02 -19.89
C VAL A 433 0.03 -15.32 -20.56
N ASP A 434 -0.93 -16.01 -21.19
CA ASP A 434 -0.66 -17.22 -21.99
C ASP A 434 0.30 -16.92 -23.14
N PHE A 435 0.08 -15.81 -23.87
CA PHE A 435 1.01 -15.39 -24.93
C PHE A 435 2.42 -15.14 -24.41
N PHE A 436 2.58 -14.43 -23.29
CA PHE A 436 3.89 -14.21 -22.67
C PHE A 436 4.57 -15.52 -22.28
N TYR A 437 3.81 -16.47 -21.73
CA TYR A 437 4.32 -17.78 -21.35
C TYR A 437 4.90 -18.56 -22.55
N PHE A 438 4.24 -18.52 -23.71
CA PHE A 438 4.73 -19.20 -24.91
C PHE A 438 5.78 -18.40 -25.71
N PHE A 439 5.70 -17.06 -25.71
CA PHE A 439 6.55 -16.20 -26.53
C PHE A 439 7.89 -15.83 -25.85
N PHE A 440 7.91 -15.70 -24.53
CA PHE A 440 9.10 -15.31 -23.77
C PHE A 440 10.26 -16.34 -23.89
N PRO A 441 10.03 -17.65 -23.77
CA PRO A 441 11.08 -18.66 -23.99
C PRO A 441 11.62 -18.62 -25.42
N LEU A 442 10.76 -18.38 -26.41
CA LEU A 442 11.15 -18.28 -27.82
C LEU A 442 12.10 -17.09 -28.05
N THR A 443 11.78 -15.96 -27.44
CA THR A 443 12.57 -14.71 -27.54
C THR A 443 13.89 -14.81 -26.77
N CYS A 444 13.88 -15.40 -25.57
CA CYS A 444 15.09 -15.67 -24.79
C CYS A 444 16.02 -16.67 -25.48
N TYR A 445 15.49 -17.72 -26.12
CA TYR A 445 16.28 -18.67 -26.88
C TYR A 445 16.96 -18.03 -28.09
N ILE A 446 16.22 -17.20 -28.85
CA ILE A 446 16.79 -16.44 -29.98
C ILE A 446 17.84 -15.44 -29.50
N THR A 447 17.59 -14.75 -28.39
CA THR A 447 18.52 -13.78 -27.80
C THR A 447 19.77 -14.46 -27.24
N TYR A 448 19.61 -15.62 -26.60
CA TYR A 448 20.72 -16.45 -26.11
C TYR A 448 21.61 -16.93 -27.26
N ILE A 449 21.03 -17.42 -28.36
CA ILE A 449 21.77 -17.80 -29.57
C ILE A 449 22.50 -16.60 -30.19
N PHE A 450 21.88 -15.42 -30.18
CA PHE A 450 22.50 -14.19 -30.70
C PHE A 450 23.65 -13.70 -29.81
N ILE A 451 23.50 -13.78 -28.49
CA ILE A 451 24.53 -13.45 -27.50
C ILE A 451 25.70 -14.43 -27.59
N GLU A 452 25.42 -15.73 -27.72
CA GLU A 452 26.46 -16.77 -27.86
C GLU A 452 27.26 -16.57 -29.16
N ARG A 453 26.60 -16.19 -30.26
CA ARG A 453 27.28 -15.81 -31.52
C ARG A 453 28.06 -14.50 -31.43
N LEU A 454 27.58 -13.51 -30.67
CA LEU A 454 28.35 -12.29 -30.40
C LEU A 454 29.57 -12.57 -29.51
N PHE A 455 29.46 -13.45 -28.53
CA PHE A 455 30.56 -13.88 -27.67
C PHE A 455 31.61 -14.67 -28.46
N CYS A 456 31.20 -15.58 -29.35
CA CYS A 456 32.12 -16.27 -30.26
C CYS A 456 32.85 -15.32 -31.23
N ALA A 457 32.21 -14.23 -31.67
CA ALA A 457 32.86 -13.22 -32.51
C ALA A 457 33.86 -12.34 -31.74
N TYR A 458 33.65 -12.13 -30.44
CA TYR A 458 34.54 -11.35 -29.57
C TYR A 458 35.71 -12.16 -28.99
N VAL A 459 35.70 -13.50 -29.11
CA VAL A 459 36.79 -14.39 -28.64
C VAL A 459 37.76 -14.78 -29.77
N ILE A 460 37.51 -14.32 -31.02
CA ILE A 460 38.37 -14.60 -32.19
C ILE A 460 39.09 -13.32 -32.72
N VAL A 461 38.97 -12.19 -32.03
CA VAL A 461 39.81 -10.98 -32.23
C VAL A 461 40.50 -10.65 -30.94
#